data_AF-A0A239KRC1-F1
#
_entry.id   AF-A0A239KRC1-F1
#
_cell.length_a   1.000
_cell.length_b   1.000
_cell.length_c   1.000
_cell.angle_alpha   90.00
_cell.angle_beta   90.00
_cell.angle_gamma   90.00
#
_symmetry.space_group_name_H-M   'P 1'
#
loop_
_entity.id
_entity.type
_entity.pdbx_description
1 polymer ?
#
loop_
_entity_poly.entity_id
_entity_poly.type
_entity_poly.pdbx_seq_one_letter_code
_entity_poly.pdbx_strand_id
1 'polypeptide(L)'
;MKKALLTIAQLLLFLFIFFVGSLMDPFHMRWAITHPDAVTTRYFVPDGLILMLVVYAVIVGAEALTKKLRTAGLLTTIAAALALVLGLLSKFGWLTKSLY
;
A
#
# COMPACT_ATOMS: atom_id res chain seq x y z
N MET A 1 -17.85 14.43 -11.00
CA MET A 1 -16.56 15.15 -10.86
C MET A 1 -16.02 15.15 -9.44
N LYS A 2 -16.72 15.71 -8.44
CA LYS A 2 -16.22 15.76 -7.04
C LYS A 2 -15.83 14.38 -6.46
N LYS A 3 -16.64 13.34 -6.71
CA LYS A 3 -16.37 11.98 -6.24
C LYS A 3 -15.13 11.36 -6.89
N ALA A 4 -14.96 11.50 -8.20
CA ALA A 4 -13.80 10.98 -8.92
C ALA A 4 -12.50 11.67 -8.46
N LEU A 5 -12.52 12.99 -8.28
CA LEU A 5 -11.38 13.73 -7.73
C LEU A 5 -11.00 13.24 -6.33
N LEU A 6 -12.00 13.00 -5.47
CA LEU A 6 -11.78 12.45 -4.13
C LEU A 6 -11.20 11.03 -4.19
N THR A 7 -11.69 10.17 -5.09
CA THR A 7 -11.15 8.81 -5.27
C THR A 7 -9.70 8.85 -5.75
N ILE A 8 -9.36 9.75 -6.69
CA ILE A 8 -7.98 9.95 -7.15
C ILE A 8 -7.10 10.47 -6.00
N ALA A 9 -7.59 11.43 -5.22
CA ALA A 9 -6.86 11.93 -4.05
C ALA A 9 -6.63 10.84 -3.00
N GLN A 10 -7.63 9.99 -2.73
CA GLN A 10 -7.49 8.83 -1.84
C GLN A 10 -6.48 7.81 -2.37
N LEU A 11 -6.51 7.53 -3.68
CA LEU A 11 -5.52 6.65 -4.33
C LEU A 11 -4.10 7.21 -4.15
N LEU A 12 -3.90 8.50 -4.44
CA LEU A 12 -2.62 9.17 -4.27
C LEU A 12 -2.16 9.19 -2.81
N LEU A 13 -3.07 9.41 -1.86
CA LEU A 13 -2.79 9.35 -0.43
C LEU A 13 -2.29 7.97 -0.02
N PHE A 14 -2.99 6.90 -0.41
CA PHE A 14 -2.58 5.53 -0.10
C PHE A 14 -1.24 5.17 -0.74
N LEU A 15 -1.02 5.55 -2.00
CA LEU A 15 0.27 5.36 -2.68
C LEU A 15 1.40 6.12 -1.98
N PHE A 16 1.17 7.37 -1.60
CA PHE A 16 2.15 8.19 -0.90
C PHE A 16 2.53 7.57 0.44
N ILE A 17 1.55 7.15 1.25
CA ILE A 17 1.80 6.49 2.53
C ILE A 17 2.56 5.17 2.33
N PHE A 18 2.15 4.37 1.34
CA PHE A 18 2.85 3.12 1.02
C PHE A 18 4.30 3.37 0.64
N PHE A 19 4.56 4.37 -0.20
CA PHE A 19 5.89 4.71 -0.67
C PHE A 19 6.76 5.27 0.47
N VAL A 20 6.29 6.28 1.19
CA VAL A 20 7.03 6.90 2.30
C VAL A 20 7.28 5.89 3.41
N GLY A 21 6.27 5.11 3.80
CA GLY A 21 6.44 4.08 4.82
C GLY A 21 7.44 2.99 4.40
N SER A 22 7.46 2.63 3.11
CA SER A 22 8.45 1.70 2.58
C SER A 22 9.87 2.27 2.52
N LEU A 23 10.01 3.59 2.34
CA LEU A 23 11.30 4.27 2.21
C LEU A 23 11.91 4.61 3.56
N MET A 24 11.09 5.09 4.50
CA MET A 24 11.53 5.50 5.83
C MET A 24 11.75 4.32 6.79
N ASP A 25 11.15 3.16 6.50
CA ASP A 25 11.27 1.94 7.33
C ASP A 25 11.05 2.23 8.84
N PRO A 26 9.98 2.95 9.23
CA PRO A 26 9.83 3.46 10.60
C PRO A 26 9.74 2.37 11.67
N PHE A 27 9.29 1.18 11.31
CA PHE A 27 9.17 0.03 12.19
C PHE A 27 10.31 -0.97 12.01
N HIS A 28 11.19 -0.76 11.04
CA HIS A 28 12.33 -1.62 10.74
C HIS A 28 11.93 -3.08 10.49
N MET A 29 10.72 -3.32 9.97
CA MET A 29 10.23 -4.68 9.76
C MET A 29 10.80 -5.27 8.48
N ARG A 30 11.19 -6.54 8.55
CA ARG A 30 11.75 -7.26 7.40
C ARG A 30 11.13 -8.65 7.37
N TRP A 31 10.43 -8.95 6.28
CA TRP A 31 9.93 -10.29 6.00
C TRP A 31 10.88 -10.96 5.03
N ALA A 32 11.44 -12.10 5.42
CA ALA A 32 12.26 -12.90 4.53
C ALA A 32 11.39 -13.40 3.37
N ILE A 33 11.79 -13.09 2.13
CA ILE A 33 11.23 -13.76 0.96
C ILE A 33 12.16 -14.94 0.70
N THR A 34 11.60 -16.16 0.59
CA THR A 34 12.33 -17.41 0.37
C THR A 34 13.01 -17.42 -1.01
N HIS A 35 14.14 -16.74 -1.12
CA HIS A 35 15.20 -16.98 -2.11
C HIS A 35 16.54 -16.58 -1.46
N PRO A 36 17.05 -17.37 -0.50
CA PRO A 36 18.44 -17.28 -0.15
C PRO A 36 19.22 -17.95 -1.26
N ASP A 37 19.57 -17.19 -2.30
CA ASP A 37 20.76 -17.58 -3.05
C ASP A 37 21.95 -17.46 -2.08
N ALA A 38 22.97 -18.30 -2.21
CA ALA A 38 24.06 -18.37 -1.22
C ALA A 38 24.81 -17.03 -1.03
N VAL A 39 24.58 -16.07 -1.92
CA VAL A 39 25.23 -14.76 -1.99
C VAL A 39 24.27 -13.60 -1.67
N THR A 40 22.94 -13.76 -1.77
CA THR A 40 22.00 -12.64 -1.56
C THR A 40 20.76 -13.05 -0.79
N THR A 41 20.47 -12.32 0.29
CA THR A 41 19.19 -12.41 1.01
C THR A 41 18.31 -11.23 0.61
N ARG A 42 17.11 -11.51 0.11
CA ARG A 42 16.10 -10.49 -0.20
C ARG A 42 15.08 -10.39 0.92
N TYR A 43 14.85 -9.17 1.37
CA TYR A 43 13.85 -8.85 2.39
C TYR A 43 12.75 -8.00 1.78
N PHE A 44 11.51 -8.33 2.11
CA PHE A 44 10.37 -7.45 1.92
C PHE A 44 10.24 -6.54 3.13
N VAL A 45 10.19 -5.22 2.92
CA VAL A 45 9.89 -4.23 3.96
C VAL A 45 8.38 -3.98 3.97
N PRO A 46 7.60 -4.49 4.93
CA PRO A 46 6.15 -4.37 4.93
C PRO A 46 5.65 -3.03 5.50
N ASP A 47 6.52 -2.17 6.02
CA ASP A 47 6.16 -0.94 6.72
C ASP A 47 5.18 -0.05 5.97
N GLY A 48 5.45 0.20 4.68
CA GLY A 48 4.53 0.95 3.82
C GLY A 48 3.17 0.28 3.64
N LEU A 49 3.14 -1.05 3.52
CA LEU A 49 1.89 -1.82 3.44
C LEU A 49 1.10 -1.69 4.74
N ILE A 50 1.76 -1.87 5.88
CA ILE A 50 1.14 -1.79 7.21
C ILE A 50 0.59 -0.38 7.45
N LEU A 51 1.36 0.66 7.17
CA LEU A 51 0.91 2.05 7.31
C LEU A 51 -0.30 2.36 6.42
N MET A 52 -0.26 1.92 5.17
CA MET A 52 -1.38 2.09 4.25
C MET A 52 -2.65 1.38 4.78
N LEU A 53 -2.52 0.16 5.29
CA LEU A 53 -3.64 -0.60 5.86
C LEU A 53 -4.20 0.04 7.13
N VAL A 54 -3.35 0.58 8.01
CA VAL A 54 -3.78 1.32 9.21
C VAL A 54 -4.58 2.55 8.81
N VAL A 55 -4.07 3.35 7.86
CA VAL A 55 -4.78 4.55 7.39
C VAL A 55 -6.10 4.18 6.70
N TYR A 56 -6.12 3.11 5.90
CA TYR A 56 -7.35 2.59 5.32
C TYR A 56 -8.38 2.21 6.39
N ALA A 57 -7.96 1.48 7.44
CA ALA A 57 -8.85 1.10 8.54
C ALA A 57 -9.41 2.32 9.29
N VAL A 58 -8.60 3.36 9.51
CA VAL A 58 -9.04 4.61 10.13
C VAL A 58 -10.09 5.33 9.27
N ILE A 59 -9.85 5.45 7.97
CA ILE A 59 -10.79 6.12 7.05
C ILE A 59 -12.11 5.35 6.98
N VAL A 60 -12.06 4.03 6.76
CA VAL A 60 -13.25 3.18 6.70
C VAL A 60 -13.99 3.18 8.04
N GLY A 61 -13.27 3.18 9.17
CA GLY A 61 -13.85 3.33 10.50
C GLY A 61 -14.62 4.64 10.66
N ALA A 62 -14.05 5.77 10.21
CA ALA A 62 -14.73 7.06 10.20
C ALA A 62 -15.96 7.06 9.28
N GLU A 63 -15.89 6.40 8.13
CA GLU A 63 -17.04 6.26 7.21
C GLU A 63 -18.14 5.35 7.78
N ALA A 64 -17.78 4.33 8.56
CA ALA A 64 -18.70 3.49 9.30
C ALA A 64 -19.45 4.30 10.37
N LEU A 65 -18.71 5.06 11.17
CA LEU A 65 -19.26 5.93 12.22
C LEU A 65 -20.19 7.01 11.66
N THR A 66 -19.86 7.56 10.48
CA THR A 66 -20.70 8.56 9.80
C THR A 66 -21.82 7.94 8.95
N LYS A 67 -22.01 6.61 8.98
CA LYS A 67 -22.99 5.86 8.19
C LYS A 67 -22.86 6.07 6.66
N LYS A 68 -21.67 6.44 6.19
CA LYS A 68 -21.36 6.70 4.77
C LYS A 68 -20.73 5.50 4.04
N LEU A 69 -20.64 4.35 4.70
CA LEU A 69 -20.00 3.14 4.17
C LEU A 69 -20.49 2.73 2.77
N ARG A 70 -21.81 2.80 2.52
CA ARG A 70 -22.42 2.41 1.24
C ARG A 70 -22.10 3.36 0.07
N THR A 71 -21.74 4.61 0.35
CA THR A 71 -21.52 5.62 -0.69
C THR A 71 -20.06 6.03 -0.84
N ALA A 72 -19.36 6.24 0.27
CA ALA A 72 -17.95 6.63 0.27
C ALA A 72 -17.02 5.42 0.44
N GLY A 73 -17.37 4.49 1.33
CA GLY A 73 -16.56 3.31 1.63
C GLY A 73 -16.22 2.45 0.41
N LEU A 74 -17.17 2.24 -0.49
CA LEU A 74 -16.92 1.45 -1.70
C LEU A 74 -15.85 2.09 -2.61
N LEU A 75 -15.85 3.42 -2.75
CA LEU A 75 -14.84 4.14 -3.53
C LEU A 75 -13.48 4.14 -2.83
N THR A 76 -13.47 4.26 -1.50
CA THR A 76 -12.25 4.20 -0.70
C THR A 76 -11.61 2.82 -0.74
N THR A 77 -12.40 1.74 -0.68
CA THR A 77 -11.91 0.37 -0.86
C THR A 77 -11.32 0.16 -2.25
N ILE A 78 -11.97 0.66 -3.31
CA ILE A 78 -11.42 0.58 -4.67
C ILE A 78 -10.08 1.33 -4.76
N ALA A 79 -10.01 2.54 -4.21
CA ALA A 79 -8.77 3.33 -4.21
C ALA A 79 -7.64 2.63 -3.43
N ALA A 80 -7.94 2.05 -2.26
CA ALA A 80 -6.99 1.29 -1.46
C ALA A 80 -6.52 0.02 -2.17
N ALA A 81 -7.44 -0.72 -2.81
CA ALA A 81 -7.10 -1.92 -3.58
C ALA A 81 -6.19 -1.60 -4.77
N LEU A 82 -6.48 -0.52 -5.51
CA LEU A 82 -5.64 -0.05 -6.61
C LEU A 82 -4.25 0.39 -6.11
N ALA A 83 -4.19 1.14 -5.00
CA ALA A 83 -2.93 1.54 -4.38
C ALA A 83 -2.10 0.33 -3.94
N LEU A 84 -2.74 -0.69 -3.36
CA LEU A 84 -2.10 -1.93 -2.94
C LEU A 84 -1.48 -2.66 -4.13
N VAL A 85 -2.25 -2.85 -5.22
CA VAL A 85 -1.76 -3.51 -6.44
C VAL A 85 -0.58 -2.75 -7.03
N LEU A 86 -0.69 -1.43 -7.18
CA LEU A 86 0.38 -0.59 -7.71
C LEU A 86 1.62 -0.55 -6.80
N GLY A 87 1.42 -0.49 -5.48
CA GLY A 87 2.49 -0.50 -4.48
C GLY A 87 3.25 -1.83 -4.49
N LEU A 88 2.54 -2.95 -4.53
CA LEU A 88 3.17 -4.27 -4.66
C LEU A 88 3.87 -4.43 -6.01
N LEU A 89 3.26 -3.99 -7.12
CA LEU A 89 3.92 -3.97 -8.43
C LEU A 89 5.19 -3.10 -8.41
N SER A 90 5.25 -2.00 -7.65
CA SER A 90 6.47 -1.21 -7.52
C SER A 90 7.59 -1.94 -6.75
N LYS A 91 7.25 -2.87 -5.85
CA LYS A 91 8.24 -3.68 -5.11
C LYS A 91 8.67 -4.93 -5.87
N PHE A 92 7.75 -5.56 -6.62
CA PHE A 92 8.01 -6.81 -7.32
C PHE A 92 8.27 -6.64 -8.82
N GLY A 93 7.83 -5.56 -9.46
CA GLY A 93 7.93 -5.31 -10.91
C GLY A 93 9.33 -4.98 -11.42
N TRP A 94 10.30 -4.75 -10.52
CA TRP A 94 11.72 -4.61 -10.88
C TRP A 94 12.45 -5.96 -10.89
N LEU A 95 11.74 -7.07 -10.69
CA LEU A 95 12.28 -8.43 -10.79
C LEU A 95 12.30 -8.90 -12.25
N THR A 96 13.13 -8.28 -13.07
CA THR A 96 13.76 -8.97 -14.22
C THR A 96 15.01 -8.23 -14.69
N LYS A 97 16.10 -8.41 -13.95
CA LYS A 97 17.39 -8.65 -14.59
C LYS A 97 18.06 -9.80 -13.84
N SER A 98 18.07 -10.98 -14.46
CA SER A 98 19.12 -11.94 -14.16
C SER A 98 20.39 -11.27 -14.64
N LEU A 99 21.20 -10.82 -13.70
CA LEU A 99 22.63 -10.75 -13.91
C LEU A 99 23.12 -12.12 -13.47
N TYR A 100 23.83 -12.76 -14.39
CA TYR A 100 24.23 -14.16 -14.46
C TYR A 100 23.20 -15.04 -15.18
#